data_AF-A0A350BQD8-F1
#
_entry.id   AF-A0A350BQD8-F1
#
_cell.length_a   1.000
_cell.length_b   1.000
_cell.length_c   1.000
_cell.angle_alpha   90.00
_cell.angle_beta   90.00
_cell.angle_gamma   90.00
#
_symmetry.space_group_name_H-M   'P 1'
#
loop_
_entity.id
_entity.type
_entity.pdbx_description
1 polymer ?
#
loop_
_entity_poly.entity_id
_entity_poly.type
_entity_poly.pdbx_seq_one_letter_code
_entity_poly.pdbx_strand_id
1 'polypeptide(L)'
;PWVIKPLWSPLIDMFRTKRFWIVAMQLLVGVSLAGVAFTIPTTSFIQTTLAIFWLMAFSSATHDIAADGFYMLALNDKEQSFFVGIRSTFYRIASISGQGLLVILAGYLEHEGILGLGGNIVAAWSITFFVIAGLFILVAVYHQFILPYPASDASVGTSGFAGFVREFFKTFAAFFTKDSIGLVISFLLLFRLGEAQLVKMVSPFLLDGMEKGGLGLTTEQVGFVYGTMGILALTLGGLSGGFVVAKKGLRYWLWPMVLIIHLPDLVFVYLSAVQPSSLWVITAGVAVEQFGYGFGFTAYMMYMIYVSRGSHSTAHYALCTGFMAMGMMLPGMASGWIQSQLGYVNFFVWVFLATIPSFILARLVTIDPEFGKKGIS
;
A
#
# COMPACT_ATOMS: atom_id res chain seq x y z
N PRO A 1 -6.23 8.02 -6.13
CA PRO A 1 -5.88 9.38 -5.62
C PRO A 1 -4.41 9.54 -5.24
N TRP A 2 -3.82 8.63 -4.46
CA TRP A 2 -2.44 8.77 -3.99
C TRP A 2 -1.36 8.96 -5.07
N VAL A 3 -1.56 8.45 -6.30
CA VAL A 3 -0.64 8.65 -7.43
C VAL A 3 -0.64 10.09 -7.94
N ILE A 4 -1.81 10.72 -7.97
CA ILE A 4 -2.03 12.07 -8.48
C ILE A 4 -1.95 13.14 -7.39
N LYS A 5 -1.69 12.74 -6.12
CA LYS A 5 -1.57 13.64 -4.96
C LYS A 5 -0.68 14.87 -5.15
N PRO A 6 0.47 14.81 -5.88
CA PRO A 6 1.33 15.97 -6.04
C PRO A 6 0.68 17.10 -6.87
N LEU A 7 -0.36 16.80 -7.65
CA LEU A 7 -1.03 17.78 -8.50
C LEU A 7 -1.86 18.78 -7.69
N TRP A 8 -2.45 18.36 -6.55
CA TRP A 8 -3.27 19.24 -5.70
C TRP A 8 -2.65 19.52 -4.34
N SER A 9 -1.53 18.91 -3.97
CA SER A 9 -0.86 19.24 -2.71
C SER A 9 -0.56 20.74 -2.53
N PRO A 10 -0.19 21.53 -3.58
CA PRO A 10 0.00 22.97 -3.41
C PRO A 10 -1.30 23.70 -3.06
N LEU A 11 -2.44 23.22 -3.55
CA LEU A 11 -3.74 23.82 -3.25
C LEU A 11 -4.04 23.71 -1.75
N ILE A 12 -3.74 22.56 -1.14
CA ILE A 12 -3.95 22.33 0.29
C ILE A 12 -3.17 23.34 1.13
N ASP A 13 -1.91 23.60 0.77
CA ASP A 13 -1.01 24.55 1.44
C ASP A 13 -1.43 26.01 1.24
N MET A 14 -2.22 26.29 0.21
CA MET A 14 -2.68 27.63 -0.14
C MET A 14 -3.98 28.03 0.57
N PHE A 15 -4.90 27.10 0.79
CA PHE A 15 -6.27 27.44 1.22
C PHE A 15 -6.44 27.62 2.74
N ARG A 16 -5.85 26.74 3.55
CA ARG A 16 -6.03 26.72 5.02
C ARG A 16 -4.82 26.08 5.69
N THR A 17 -4.79 26.17 7.02
CA THR A 17 -3.77 25.54 7.85
C THR A 17 -3.80 24.02 7.73
N LYS A 18 -2.64 23.38 7.85
CA LYS A 18 -2.52 21.92 7.75
C LYS A 18 -3.31 21.25 8.87
N ARG A 19 -3.33 21.86 10.07
CA ARG A 19 -4.17 21.41 11.19
C ARG A 19 -5.66 21.34 10.84
N PHE A 20 -6.19 22.35 10.15
CA PHE A 20 -7.59 22.35 9.71
C PHE A 20 -7.86 21.18 8.76
N TRP A 21 -7.00 20.99 7.75
CA TRP A 21 -7.13 19.90 6.80
C TRP A 21 -7.03 18.52 7.45
N ILE A 22 -6.17 18.34 8.45
CA ILE A 22 -6.08 17.08 9.22
C ILE A 22 -7.42 16.74 9.87
N VAL A 23 -7.98 17.67 10.66
CA VAL A 23 -9.23 17.42 11.39
C VAL A 23 -10.42 17.30 10.44
N ALA A 24 -10.52 18.18 9.45
CA ALA A 24 -11.61 18.17 8.47
C ALA A 24 -11.63 16.88 7.66
N MET A 25 -10.47 16.40 7.18
CA MET A 25 -10.41 15.15 6.42
C MET A 25 -10.63 13.92 7.31
N GLN A 26 -10.21 13.92 8.58
CA GLN A 26 -10.54 12.82 9.52
C GLN A 26 -12.05 12.72 9.75
N LEU A 27 -12.73 13.85 9.96
CA LEU A 27 -14.20 13.88 10.06
C LEU A 27 -14.85 13.41 8.75
N LEU A 28 -14.37 13.87 7.59
CA LEU A 28 -14.91 13.48 6.30
C LEU A 28 -14.73 11.98 6.03
N VAL A 29 -13.59 11.39 6.42
CA VAL A 29 -13.36 9.94 6.36
C VAL A 29 -14.31 9.21 7.31
N GLY A 30 -14.48 9.67 8.56
CA GLY A 30 -15.44 9.10 9.51
C GLY A 30 -16.89 9.14 9.00
N VAL A 31 -17.33 10.28 8.47
CA VAL A 31 -18.65 10.43 7.84
C VAL A 31 -18.79 9.54 6.62
N SER A 32 -17.75 9.40 5.79
CA SER A 32 -17.76 8.50 4.64
C SER A 32 -17.89 7.04 5.08
N LEU A 33 -17.19 6.62 6.13
CA LEU A 33 -17.30 5.26 6.68
C LEU A 33 -18.70 4.99 7.24
N ALA A 34 -19.29 5.95 7.95
CA ALA A 34 -20.69 5.86 8.38
C ALA A 34 -21.65 5.79 7.18
N GLY A 35 -21.39 6.58 6.13
CA GLY A 35 -22.14 6.52 4.86
C GLY A 35 -22.08 5.14 4.21
N VAL A 36 -20.91 4.48 4.21
CA VAL A 36 -20.77 3.09 3.75
C VAL A 36 -21.62 2.15 4.61
N ALA A 37 -21.56 2.30 5.94
CA ALA A 37 -22.35 1.48 6.86
C ALA A 37 -23.86 1.55 6.58
N PHE A 38 -24.39 2.73 6.24
CA PHE A 38 -25.79 2.93 5.88
C PHE A 38 -26.16 2.46 4.46
N THR A 39 -25.20 2.43 3.54
CA THR A 39 -25.46 2.09 2.13
C THR A 39 -25.29 0.60 1.83
N ILE A 40 -24.53 -0.14 2.63
CA ILE A 40 -24.37 -1.60 2.50
C ILE A 40 -25.72 -2.36 2.46
N PRO A 41 -26.74 -2.04 3.29
CA PRO A 41 -28.04 -2.72 3.24
C PRO A 41 -28.95 -2.31 2.06
N THR A 42 -28.54 -1.35 1.22
CA THR A 42 -29.39 -0.80 0.15
C THR A 42 -29.33 -1.63 -1.12
N THR A 43 -30.34 -1.50 -1.99
CA THR A 43 -30.39 -2.21 -3.29
C THR A 43 -29.29 -1.75 -4.25
N SER A 44 -28.88 -0.48 -4.19
CA SER A 44 -27.81 0.09 -5.01
C SER A 44 -26.46 0.15 -4.28
N PHE A 45 -26.18 -0.80 -3.37
CA PHE A 45 -25.00 -0.77 -2.51
C PHE A 45 -23.69 -0.63 -3.31
N ILE A 46 -23.53 -1.34 -4.43
CA ILE A 46 -22.27 -1.30 -5.22
C ILE A 46 -21.98 0.13 -5.69
N GLN A 47 -22.94 0.79 -6.33
CA GLN A 47 -22.75 2.13 -6.91
C GLN A 47 -22.54 3.18 -5.82
N THR A 48 -23.33 3.10 -4.75
CA THR A 48 -23.30 4.06 -3.63
C THR A 48 -22.04 3.92 -2.78
N THR A 49 -21.69 2.69 -2.36
CA THR A 49 -20.45 2.43 -1.61
C THR A 49 -19.21 2.78 -2.42
N LEU A 50 -19.18 2.48 -3.72
CA LEU A 50 -18.07 2.85 -4.60
C LEU A 50 -17.90 4.37 -4.70
N ALA A 51 -19.01 5.11 -4.88
CA ALA A 51 -18.97 6.58 -4.90
C ALA A 51 -18.43 7.15 -3.58
N ILE A 52 -18.85 6.59 -2.44
CA ILE A 52 -18.37 7.01 -1.12
C ILE A 52 -16.88 6.63 -0.92
N PHE A 53 -16.45 5.44 -1.35
CA PHE A 53 -15.03 5.06 -1.30
C PHE A 53 -14.14 5.97 -2.15
N TRP A 54 -14.65 6.46 -3.29
CA TRP A 54 -13.94 7.47 -4.08
C TRP A 54 -13.74 8.78 -3.32
N LEU A 55 -14.79 9.31 -2.69
CA LEU A 55 -14.71 10.50 -1.84
C LEU A 55 -13.76 10.29 -0.65
N MET A 56 -13.86 9.14 0.01
CA MET A 56 -13.00 8.75 1.11
C MET A 56 -11.53 8.66 0.70
N ALA A 57 -11.25 8.09 -0.48
CA ALA A 57 -9.88 7.97 -1.00
C ALA A 57 -9.25 9.34 -1.32
N PHE A 58 -10.02 10.30 -1.83
CA PHE A 58 -9.55 11.68 -2.01
C PHE A 58 -9.33 12.40 -0.66
N SER A 59 -10.24 12.18 0.29
CA SER A 59 -10.15 12.73 1.64
C SER A 59 -8.91 12.20 2.38
N SER A 60 -8.67 10.88 2.30
CA SER A 60 -7.50 10.23 2.88
C SER A 60 -6.20 10.70 2.22
N ALA A 61 -6.14 10.82 0.89
CA ALA A 61 -4.94 11.35 0.23
C ALA A 61 -4.66 12.82 0.60
N THR A 62 -5.69 13.62 0.85
CA THR A 62 -5.56 15.01 1.31
C THR A 62 -5.13 15.08 2.77
N HIS A 63 -5.66 14.18 3.61
CA HIS A 63 -5.21 13.98 4.99
C HIS A 63 -3.72 13.66 5.06
N ASP A 64 -3.24 12.72 4.23
CA ASP A 64 -1.82 12.35 4.16
C ASP A 64 -0.93 13.56 3.85
N ILE A 65 -1.29 14.39 2.86
CA ILE A 65 -0.55 15.62 2.51
C ILE A 65 -0.47 16.57 3.70
N ALA A 66 -1.61 16.81 4.36
CA ALA A 66 -1.68 17.73 5.48
C ALA A 66 -0.89 17.21 6.70
N ALA A 67 -1.01 15.91 7.01
CA ALA A 67 -0.31 15.26 8.11
C ALA A 67 1.21 15.22 7.89
N ASP A 68 1.67 14.84 6.70
CA ASP A 68 3.09 14.86 6.35
C ASP A 68 3.66 16.28 6.39
N GLY A 69 2.92 17.27 5.87
CA GLY A 69 3.34 18.66 5.94
C GLY A 69 3.35 19.22 7.37
N PHE A 70 2.38 18.84 8.20
CA PHE A 70 2.32 19.27 9.60
C PHE A 70 3.47 18.69 10.41
N TYR A 71 3.82 17.42 10.16
CA TYR A 71 4.99 16.77 10.75
C TYR A 71 6.29 17.56 10.50
N MET A 72 6.48 18.06 9.28
CA MET A 72 7.64 18.86 8.92
C MET A 72 7.63 20.26 9.55
N LEU A 73 6.47 20.84 9.82
CA LEU A 73 6.34 22.17 10.44
C LEU A 73 6.44 22.14 11.97
N ALA A 74 5.92 21.07 12.59
CA ALA A 74 5.78 20.98 14.04
C ALA A 74 7.05 20.52 14.77
N LEU A 75 7.98 19.86 14.06
CA LEU A 75 9.16 19.22 14.65
C LEU A 75 10.45 19.74 14.03
N ASN A 76 11.49 19.88 14.86
CA ASN A 76 12.83 20.18 14.38
C ASN A 76 13.53 18.93 13.78
N ASP A 77 14.63 19.10 13.06
CA ASP A 77 15.33 18.01 12.36
C ASP A 77 15.73 16.84 13.29
N LYS A 78 16.13 17.14 14.53
CA LYS A 78 16.51 16.11 15.52
C LYS A 78 15.29 15.29 15.96
N GLU A 79 14.18 15.95 16.24
CA GLU A 79 12.91 15.32 16.57
C GLU A 79 12.37 14.50 15.41
N GLN A 80 12.45 15.02 14.18
CA GLN A 80 12.04 14.30 12.99
C GLN A 80 12.81 12.97 12.82
N SER A 81 14.11 12.95 13.11
CA SER A 81 14.88 11.70 13.05
C SER A 81 14.46 10.69 14.12
N PHE A 82 13.95 11.13 15.28
CA PHE A 82 13.45 10.25 16.32
C PHE A 82 12.04 9.74 15.99
N PHE A 83 11.13 10.63 15.59
CA PHE A 83 9.74 10.30 15.33
C PHE A 83 9.51 9.51 14.04
N VAL A 84 10.46 9.52 13.09
CA VAL A 84 10.32 8.72 11.85
C VAL A 84 10.19 7.22 12.14
N GLY A 85 10.92 6.70 13.14
CA GLY A 85 10.84 5.30 13.56
C GLY A 85 9.50 4.97 14.25
N ILE A 86 9.02 5.88 15.09
CA ILE A 86 7.71 5.77 15.74
C ILE A 86 6.60 5.76 14.69
N ARG A 87 6.62 6.69 13.73
CA ARG A 87 5.64 6.77 12.63
C ARG A 87 5.59 5.48 11.81
N SER A 88 6.76 4.93 11.48
CA SER A 88 6.82 3.64 10.76
C SER A 88 6.22 2.50 11.57
N THR A 89 6.42 2.49 12.89
CA THR A 89 5.83 1.48 13.79
C THR A 89 4.31 1.59 13.85
N PHE A 90 3.78 2.80 14.03
CA PHE A 90 2.33 3.03 14.02
C PHE A 90 1.68 2.68 12.67
N TYR A 91 2.37 2.94 11.55
CA TYR A 91 1.90 2.51 10.22
C TYR A 91 1.73 0.98 10.13
N ARG A 92 2.65 0.21 10.71
CA ARG A 92 2.56 -1.26 10.75
C ARG A 92 1.42 -1.73 11.64
N ILE A 93 1.28 -1.14 12.82
CA ILE A 93 0.15 -1.41 13.74
C ILE A 93 -1.18 -1.11 13.02
N ALA A 94 -1.29 0.03 12.35
CA ALA A 94 -2.48 0.39 11.58
C ALA A 94 -2.77 -0.60 10.45
N SER A 95 -1.73 -1.11 9.77
CA SER A 95 -1.90 -2.11 8.70
C SER A 95 -2.41 -3.45 9.25
N ILE A 96 -1.85 -3.94 10.37
CA ILE A 96 -2.30 -5.17 11.06
C ILE A 96 -3.72 -4.99 11.58
N SER A 97 -4.03 -3.84 12.18
CA SER A 97 -5.38 -3.56 12.66
C SER A 97 -6.39 -3.48 11.52
N GLY A 98 -6.05 -2.79 10.43
CA GLY A 98 -6.94 -2.56 9.29
C GLY A 98 -7.23 -3.80 8.46
N GLN A 99 -6.20 -4.58 8.14
CA GLN A 99 -6.35 -5.79 7.32
C GLN A 99 -6.59 -7.05 8.16
N GLY A 100 -6.17 -7.05 9.43
CA GLY A 100 -6.31 -8.16 10.36
C GLY A 100 -7.45 -7.96 11.33
N LEU A 101 -7.24 -7.18 12.41
CA LEU A 101 -8.19 -7.08 13.53
C LEU A 101 -9.61 -6.66 13.11
N LEU A 102 -9.75 -5.71 12.20
CA LEU A 102 -11.06 -5.26 11.73
C LEU A 102 -11.77 -6.32 10.88
N VAL A 103 -11.02 -7.10 10.11
CA VAL A 103 -11.56 -8.20 9.30
C VAL A 103 -11.92 -9.40 10.20
N ILE A 104 -11.10 -9.68 11.21
CA ILE A 104 -11.38 -10.65 12.28
C ILE A 104 -12.67 -10.25 13.02
N LEU A 105 -12.81 -8.98 13.39
CA LEU A 105 -14.03 -8.47 14.02
C LEU A 105 -15.24 -8.68 13.10
N ALA A 106 -15.14 -8.33 11.82
CA ALA A 106 -16.23 -8.53 10.87
C ALA A 106 -16.63 -10.01 10.77
N GLY A 107 -15.65 -10.92 10.69
CA GLY A 107 -15.90 -12.36 10.65
C GLY A 107 -16.48 -12.92 11.95
N TYR A 108 -16.04 -12.43 13.10
CA TYR A 108 -16.62 -12.79 14.40
C TYR A 108 -18.09 -12.34 14.48
N LEU A 109 -18.40 -11.11 14.03
CA LEU A 109 -19.76 -10.57 13.98
C LEU A 109 -20.65 -11.33 13.00
N GLU A 110 -20.09 -11.85 11.92
CA GLU A 110 -20.79 -12.70 10.95
C GLU A 110 -21.23 -14.03 11.59
N HIS A 111 -20.36 -14.67 12.38
CA HIS A 111 -20.63 -15.95 13.03
C HIS A 111 -21.48 -15.85 14.31
N GLU A 112 -21.01 -15.09 15.31
CA GLU A 112 -21.63 -15.03 16.64
C GLU A 112 -22.82 -14.06 16.69
N GLY A 113 -22.78 -13.04 15.82
CA GLY A 113 -23.77 -11.96 15.82
C GLY A 113 -23.65 -11.04 17.04
N ILE A 114 -24.16 -9.82 16.88
CA ILE A 114 -24.49 -8.92 17.99
C ILE A 114 -26.01 -8.72 17.95
N LEU A 115 -26.66 -8.73 19.12
CA LEU A 115 -28.11 -8.47 19.26
C LEU A 115 -29.02 -9.50 18.53
N GLY A 116 -28.57 -10.75 18.36
CA GLY A 116 -29.36 -11.81 17.71
C GLY A 116 -29.38 -11.76 16.19
N LEU A 117 -28.49 -10.99 15.56
CA LEU A 117 -28.32 -10.87 14.10
C LEU A 117 -27.22 -11.79 13.54
N GLY A 118 -26.89 -12.88 14.22
CA GLY A 118 -25.90 -13.85 13.75
C GLY A 118 -26.25 -14.42 12.38
N GLY A 119 -25.25 -14.58 11.50
CA GLY A 119 -25.41 -15.04 10.12
C GLY A 119 -25.77 -13.95 9.10
N ASN A 120 -25.90 -12.68 9.51
CA ASN A 120 -26.15 -11.57 8.58
C ASN A 120 -24.86 -10.81 8.23
N ILE A 121 -24.23 -11.20 7.12
CA ILE A 121 -23.01 -10.58 6.57
C ILE A 121 -23.16 -9.05 6.41
N VAL A 122 -24.32 -8.60 5.92
CA VAL A 122 -24.61 -7.18 5.68
C VAL A 122 -24.57 -6.41 6.99
N ALA A 123 -25.22 -6.93 8.04
CA ALA A 123 -25.23 -6.31 9.36
C ALA A 123 -23.83 -6.30 10.01
N ALA A 124 -23.08 -7.40 9.91
CA ALA A 124 -21.73 -7.52 10.46
C ALA A 124 -20.78 -6.44 9.88
N TRP A 125 -20.79 -6.27 8.56
CA TRP A 125 -19.98 -5.23 7.90
C TRP A 125 -20.47 -3.82 8.21
N SER A 126 -21.79 -3.56 8.22
CA SER A 126 -22.33 -2.26 8.63
C SER A 126 -21.89 -1.88 10.05
N ILE A 127 -21.97 -2.80 11.02
CA ILE A 127 -21.51 -2.57 12.39
C ILE A 127 -20.00 -2.29 12.42
N THR A 128 -19.21 -3.08 11.70
CA THR A 128 -17.76 -2.87 11.60
C THR A 128 -17.43 -1.48 11.08
N PHE A 129 -18.09 -1.03 10.00
CA PHE A 129 -17.90 0.33 9.47
C PHE A 129 -18.35 1.42 10.44
N PHE A 130 -19.42 1.21 11.22
CA PHE A 130 -19.83 2.15 12.27
C PHE A 130 -18.80 2.26 13.39
N VAL A 131 -18.22 1.15 13.84
CA VAL A 131 -17.17 1.14 14.87
C VAL A 131 -15.97 1.97 14.39
N ILE A 132 -15.53 1.76 13.15
CA ILE A 132 -14.39 2.49 12.57
C ILE A 132 -14.74 3.97 12.35
N ALA A 133 -15.97 4.27 11.89
CA ALA A 133 -16.44 5.64 11.76
C ALA A 133 -16.40 6.39 13.10
N GLY A 134 -16.89 5.74 14.17
CA GLY A 134 -16.82 6.26 15.53
C GLY A 134 -15.39 6.52 15.98
N LEU A 135 -14.48 5.57 15.73
CA LEU A 135 -13.06 5.74 16.02
C LEU A 135 -12.44 6.95 15.30
N PHE A 136 -12.70 7.12 14.01
CA PHE A 136 -12.18 8.26 13.24
C PHE A 136 -12.75 9.60 13.73
N ILE A 137 -14.04 9.64 14.09
CA ILE A 137 -14.66 10.84 14.67
C ILE A 137 -14.04 11.16 16.03
N LEU A 138 -13.85 10.17 16.90
CA LEU A 138 -13.21 10.33 18.20
C LEU A 138 -11.77 10.86 18.05
N VAL A 139 -11.00 10.29 17.12
CA VAL A 139 -9.64 10.74 16.81
C VAL A 139 -9.65 12.17 16.25
N ALA A 140 -10.62 12.53 15.41
CA ALA A 140 -10.74 13.89 14.90
C ALA A 140 -11.05 14.91 16.01
N VAL A 141 -11.95 14.55 16.93
CA VAL A 141 -12.27 15.37 18.12
C VAL A 141 -11.04 15.50 19.01
N TYR A 142 -10.33 14.40 19.29
CA TYR A 142 -9.09 14.40 20.05
C TYR A 142 -8.03 15.33 19.41
N HIS A 143 -7.79 15.20 18.11
CA HIS A 143 -6.84 16.04 17.39
C HIS A 143 -7.26 17.51 17.31
N GLN A 144 -8.56 17.80 17.28
CA GLN A 144 -9.07 19.17 17.32
C GLN A 144 -8.70 19.90 18.62
N PHE A 145 -8.49 19.18 19.72
CA PHE A 145 -8.07 19.78 20.99
C PHE A 145 -6.56 19.68 21.24
N ILE A 146 -5.92 18.60 20.81
CA ILE A 146 -4.55 18.29 21.24
C ILE A 146 -3.50 18.62 20.19
N LEU A 147 -3.86 18.73 18.90
CA LEU A 147 -2.87 19.10 17.88
C LEU A 147 -2.28 20.48 18.21
N PRO A 148 -0.94 20.60 18.26
CA PRO A 148 -0.28 21.86 18.56
C PRO A 148 -0.61 22.92 17.49
N TYR A 149 -0.34 24.17 17.82
CA TYR A 149 -0.52 25.32 16.93
C TYR A 149 0.87 25.87 16.54
N PRO A 150 1.54 25.31 15.50
CA PRO A 150 2.80 25.87 15.03
C PRO A 150 2.59 27.28 14.51
N ALA A 151 3.43 28.23 14.93
CA ALA A 151 3.33 29.62 14.47
C ALA A 151 3.56 29.78 12.96
N SER A 152 4.20 28.79 12.32
CA SER A 152 4.46 28.70 10.88
C SER A 152 3.31 28.06 10.08
N ASP A 153 2.28 27.52 10.73
CA ASP A 153 1.11 26.94 10.05
C ASP A 153 0.15 28.06 9.59
N ALA A 154 0.54 28.75 8.53
CA ALA A 154 -0.23 29.82 7.89
C ALA A 154 -0.41 29.54 6.39
N SER A 155 -1.53 30.01 5.81
CA SER A 155 -1.79 29.90 4.38
C SER A 155 -0.80 30.74 3.57
N VAL A 156 -0.16 30.14 2.57
CA VAL A 156 0.95 30.79 1.81
C VAL A 156 0.45 31.77 0.73
N GLY A 157 -0.85 31.88 0.47
CA GLY A 157 -1.40 32.77 -0.56
C GLY A 157 -1.13 32.29 -1.99
N THR A 158 -1.69 32.97 -3.00
CA THR A 158 -1.75 32.47 -4.40
C THR A 158 -0.60 32.88 -5.30
N SER A 159 0.34 33.70 -4.82
CA SER A 159 1.36 34.38 -5.63
C SER A 159 2.52 33.48 -6.14
N GLY A 160 2.57 32.21 -5.77
CA GLY A 160 3.64 31.27 -6.16
C GLY A 160 3.25 30.12 -7.10
N PHE A 161 1.96 29.95 -7.42
CA PHE A 161 1.46 28.73 -8.08
C PHE A 161 2.02 28.52 -9.49
N ALA A 162 2.03 29.57 -10.32
CA ALA A 162 2.55 29.48 -11.69
C ALA A 162 4.07 29.18 -11.73
N GLY A 163 4.82 29.69 -10.75
CA GLY A 163 6.25 29.41 -10.59
C GLY A 163 6.51 27.94 -10.24
N PHE A 164 5.76 27.42 -9.26
CA PHE A 164 5.82 26.01 -8.85
C PHE A 164 5.50 25.06 -10.01
N VAL A 165 4.40 25.29 -10.74
CA VAL A 165 4.00 24.44 -11.86
C VAL A 165 5.08 24.40 -12.93
N ARG A 166 5.67 25.56 -13.26
CA ARG A 166 6.77 25.63 -14.24
C ARG A 166 8.01 24.84 -13.79
N GLU A 167 8.38 24.94 -12.51
CA GLU A 167 9.52 24.21 -11.95
C GLU A 167 9.27 22.70 -11.87
N PHE A 168 8.03 22.30 -11.55
CA PHE A 168 7.59 20.91 -11.61
C PHE A 168 7.76 20.32 -13.01
N PHE A 169 7.23 20.99 -14.05
CA PHE A 169 7.37 20.52 -15.43
C PHE A 169 8.83 20.50 -15.92
N LYS A 170 9.66 21.46 -15.49
CA LYS A 170 11.09 21.47 -15.80
C LYS A 170 11.79 20.26 -15.20
N THR A 171 11.50 19.94 -13.93
CA THR A 171 12.08 18.79 -13.23
C THR A 171 11.55 17.47 -13.79
N PHE A 172 10.27 17.44 -14.16
CA PHE A 172 9.66 16.32 -14.87
C PHE A 172 10.40 16.03 -16.18
N ALA A 173 10.62 17.04 -17.02
CA ALA A 173 11.36 16.89 -18.28
C ALA A 173 12.80 16.37 -18.04
N ALA A 174 13.49 16.89 -17.01
CA ALA A 174 14.85 16.46 -16.65
C ALA A 174 14.95 14.98 -16.24
N PHE A 175 13.86 14.40 -15.70
CA PHE A 175 13.83 12.97 -15.41
C PHE A 175 13.93 12.11 -16.67
N PHE A 176 13.27 12.53 -17.76
CA PHE A 176 13.24 11.80 -19.02
C PHE A 176 14.51 11.96 -19.87
N THR A 177 15.39 12.89 -19.50
CA THR A 177 16.69 13.07 -20.18
C THR A 177 17.80 12.21 -19.56
N LYS A 178 17.51 11.37 -18.55
CA LYS A 178 18.50 10.48 -17.95
C LYS A 178 18.86 9.32 -18.88
N ASP A 179 20.12 8.92 -18.86
CA ASP A 179 20.58 7.75 -19.60
C ASP A 179 19.82 6.49 -19.18
N SER A 180 19.51 5.64 -20.16
CA SER A 180 18.77 4.38 -19.95
C SER A 180 17.40 4.52 -19.29
N ILE A 181 16.74 5.69 -19.41
CA ILE A 181 15.43 5.94 -18.80
C ILE A 181 14.36 4.92 -19.22
N GLY A 182 14.40 4.42 -20.47
CA GLY A 182 13.48 3.39 -20.93
C GLY A 182 13.59 2.09 -20.12
N LEU A 183 14.81 1.70 -19.76
CA LEU A 183 15.08 0.53 -18.92
C LEU A 183 14.64 0.78 -17.47
N VAL A 184 14.91 1.96 -16.93
CA VAL A 184 14.41 2.38 -15.60
C VAL A 184 12.89 2.29 -15.55
N ILE A 185 12.18 2.93 -16.48
CA ILE A 185 10.71 2.94 -16.48
C ILE A 185 10.17 1.52 -16.65
N SER A 186 10.78 0.72 -17.54
CA SER A 186 10.41 -0.69 -17.70
C SER A 186 10.61 -1.48 -16.40
N PHE A 187 11.70 -1.27 -15.68
CA PHE A 187 11.91 -1.85 -14.35
C PHE A 187 10.83 -1.40 -13.37
N LEU A 188 10.52 -0.11 -13.29
CA LEU A 188 9.51 0.40 -12.36
C LEU A 188 8.09 -0.10 -12.66
N LEU A 189 7.78 -0.37 -13.93
CA LEU A 189 6.46 -0.85 -14.34
C LEU A 189 6.33 -2.38 -14.28
N LEU A 190 7.39 -3.12 -14.63
CA LEU A 190 7.31 -4.57 -14.86
C LEU A 190 7.98 -5.41 -13.77
N PHE A 191 8.82 -4.83 -12.91
CA PHE A 191 9.50 -5.61 -11.86
C PHE A 191 8.54 -6.34 -10.93
N ARG A 192 7.35 -5.77 -10.70
CA ARG A 192 6.30 -6.29 -9.82
C ARG A 192 5.04 -6.71 -10.60
N LEU A 193 5.18 -7.03 -11.89
CA LEU A 193 4.02 -7.32 -12.74
C LEU A 193 3.19 -8.51 -12.25
N GLY A 194 3.84 -9.61 -11.84
CA GLY A 194 3.18 -10.77 -11.24
C GLY A 194 2.49 -10.38 -9.93
N GLU A 195 3.28 -9.84 -9.00
CA GLU A 195 2.82 -9.37 -7.68
C GLU A 195 1.63 -8.39 -7.73
N ALA A 196 1.63 -7.47 -8.68
CA ALA A 196 0.55 -6.50 -8.89
C ALA A 196 -0.81 -7.18 -9.16
N GLN A 197 -0.78 -8.31 -9.85
CA GLN A 197 -1.97 -9.12 -10.15
C GLN A 197 -2.30 -10.04 -8.98
N LEU A 198 -1.28 -10.67 -8.38
CA LEU A 198 -1.40 -11.59 -7.25
C LEU A 198 -2.17 -10.95 -6.09
N VAL A 199 -1.67 -9.83 -5.58
CA VAL A 199 -2.21 -9.13 -4.38
C VAL A 199 -3.70 -8.82 -4.48
N LYS A 200 -4.21 -8.58 -5.70
CA LYS A 200 -5.64 -8.27 -5.90
C LYS A 200 -6.52 -9.50 -5.82
N MET A 201 -5.99 -10.67 -6.17
CA MET A 201 -6.72 -11.93 -6.22
C MET A 201 -6.51 -12.81 -4.97
N VAL A 202 -5.56 -12.49 -4.08
CA VAL A 202 -5.37 -13.26 -2.83
C VAL A 202 -6.64 -13.26 -1.98
N SER A 203 -7.23 -12.10 -1.67
CA SER A 203 -8.43 -12.07 -0.80
C SER A 203 -9.62 -12.82 -1.40
N PRO A 204 -10.00 -12.63 -2.67
CA PRO A 204 -11.02 -13.47 -3.32
C PRO A 204 -10.68 -14.96 -3.30
N PHE A 205 -9.43 -15.34 -3.61
CA PHE A 205 -9.00 -16.74 -3.63
C PHE A 205 -9.11 -17.42 -2.26
N LEU A 206 -8.75 -16.71 -1.18
CA LEU A 206 -8.84 -17.25 0.17
C LEU A 206 -10.30 -17.44 0.62
N LEU A 207 -11.21 -16.52 0.23
CA LEU A 207 -12.62 -16.53 0.63
C LEU A 207 -13.52 -17.41 -0.25
N ASP A 208 -13.27 -17.46 -1.56
CA ASP A 208 -14.11 -18.20 -2.49
C ASP A 208 -14.15 -19.68 -2.13
N GLY A 209 -15.34 -20.27 -2.25
CA GLY A 209 -15.55 -21.68 -1.97
C GLY A 209 -14.69 -22.60 -2.84
N MET A 210 -14.43 -23.80 -2.34
CA MET A 210 -13.62 -24.80 -3.03
C MET A 210 -14.18 -25.16 -4.40
N GLU A 211 -15.52 -25.09 -4.58
CA GLU A 211 -16.21 -25.32 -5.85
C GLU A 211 -15.84 -24.32 -6.94
N LYS A 212 -15.41 -23.11 -6.57
CA LYS A 212 -14.91 -22.08 -7.50
C LYS A 212 -13.39 -22.13 -7.68
N GLY A 213 -12.71 -23.07 -7.02
CA GLY A 213 -11.26 -23.17 -7.01
C GLY A 213 -10.57 -22.31 -5.95
N GLY A 214 -11.31 -21.75 -4.98
CA GLY A 214 -10.76 -21.04 -3.83
C GLY A 214 -10.46 -21.95 -2.64
N LEU A 215 -10.16 -21.38 -1.47
CA LEU A 215 -9.86 -22.13 -0.23
C LEU A 215 -11.01 -22.18 0.79
N GLY A 216 -12.07 -21.41 0.58
CA GLY A 216 -13.26 -21.40 1.43
C GLY A 216 -12.99 -20.99 2.89
N LEU A 217 -11.99 -20.13 3.13
CA LEU A 217 -11.71 -19.63 4.47
C LEU A 217 -12.79 -18.67 4.93
N THR A 218 -13.05 -18.65 6.23
CA THR A 218 -13.93 -17.65 6.83
C THR A 218 -13.29 -16.27 6.79
N THR A 219 -14.12 -15.21 6.82
CA THR A 219 -13.66 -13.81 6.92
C THR A 219 -12.64 -13.63 8.04
N GLU A 220 -12.90 -14.24 9.20
CA GLU A 220 -11.99 -14.23 10.35
C GLU A 220 -10.64 -14.87 10.04
N GLN A 221 -10.64 -16.05 9.43
CA GLN A 221 -9.42 -16.76 9.05
C GLN A 221 -8.60 -15.96 8.05
N VAL A 222 -9.22 -15.27 7.10
CA VAL A 222 -8.52 -14.41 6.14
C VAL A 222 -7.85 -13.22 6.83
N GLY A 223 -8.53 -12.58 7.78
CA GLY A 223 -7.96 -11.50 8.60
C GLY A 223 -6.76 -11.99 9.43
N PHE A 224 -6.81 -13.21 9.96
CA PHE A 224 -5.68 -13.81 10.67
C PHE A 224 -4.51 -14.14 9.72
N VAL A 225 -4.78 -14.92 8.67
CA VAL A 225 -3.77 -15.44 7.73
C VAL A 225 -3.06 -14.32 6.97
N TYR A 226 -3.82 -13.46 6.31
CA TYR A 226 -3.25 -12.45 5.41
C TYR A 226 -3.02 -11.13 6.14
N GLY A 227 -4.03 -10.69 6.92
CA GLY A 227 -3.99 -9.40 7.61
C GLY A 227 -3.07 -9.33 8.83
N THR A 228 -2.84 -10.45 9.51
CA THR A 228 -1.98 -10.48 10.71
C THR A 228 -0.66 -11.18 10.41
N MET A 229 -0.71 -12.48 10.12
CA MET A 229 0.50 -13.29 9.89
C MET A 229 1.25 -12.83 8.63
N GLY A 230 0.52 -12.54 7.54
CA GLY A 230 1.09 -11.98 6.32
C GLY A 230 1.82 -10.66 6.56
N ILE A 231 1.21 -9.68 7.24
CA ILE A 231 1.84 -8.36 7.48
C ILE A 231 3.04 -8.47 8.43
N LEU A 232 3.00 -9.36 9.42
CA LEU A 232 4.15 -9.65 10.27
C LEU A 232 5.31 -10.24 9.46
N ALA A 233 5.03 -11.22 8.61
CA ALA A 233 6.02 -11.83 7.73
C ALA A 233 6.60 -10.81 6.73
N LEU A 234 5.76 -9.98 6.10
CA LEU A 234 6.15 -8.86 5.24
C LEU A 234 7.09 -7.89 5.94
N THR A 235 6.78 -7.55 7.19
CA THR A 235 7.60 -6.67 8.01
C THR A 235 8.97 -7.27 8.29
N LEU A 236 9.03 -8.54 8.70
CA LEU A 236 10.28 -9.26 8.95
C LEU A 236 11.12 -9.41 7.68
N GLY A 237 10.47 -9.68 6.54
CA GLY A 237 11.08 -9.72 5.22
C GLY A 237 11.75 -8.38 4.86
N GLY A 238 11.02 -7.27 4.95
CA GLY A 238 11.56 -5.94 4.64
C GLY A 238 12.72 -5.52 5.56
N LEU A 239 12.62 -5.81 6.86
CA LEU A 239 13.71 -5.51 7.81
C LEU A 239 14.97 -6.33 7.52
N SER A 240 14.81 -7.63 7.26
CA SER A 240 15.93 -8.51 6.92
C SER A 240 16.55 -8.16 5.56
N GLY A 241 15.72 -7.80 4.56
CA GLY A 241 16.17 -7.30 3.26
C GLY A 241 17.03 -6.04 3.39
N GLY A 242 16.56 -5.05 4.13
CA GLY A 242 17.32 -3.82 4.40
C GLY A 242 18.65 -4.09 5.10
N PHE A 243 18.64 -4.98 6.10
CA PHE A 243 19.85 -5.36 6.83
C PHE A 243 20.91 -6.04 5.97
N VAL A 244 20.52 -6.97 5.08
CA VAL A 244 21.49 -7.68 4.24
C VAL A 244 22.07 -6.79 3.13
N VAL A 245 21.25 -5.92 2.54
CA VAL A 245 21.71 -4.92 1.56
C VAL A 245 22.71 -3.97 2.20
N ALA A 246 22.44 -3.49 3.42
CA ALA A 246 23.38 -2.65 4.16
C ALA A 246 24.76 -3.31 4.36
N LYS A 247 24.84 -4.64 4.42
CA LYS A 247 26.10 -5.38 4.60
C LYS A 247 26.92 -5.57 3.33
N LYS A 248 26.29 -5.96 2.21
CA LYS A 248 27.02 -6.34 0.97
C LYS A 248 26.67 -5.51 -0.27
N GLY A 249 25.79 -4.51 -0.13
CA GLY A 249 25.33 -3.66 -1.22
C GLY A 249 24.21 -4.30 -2.06
N LEU A 250 23.54 -3.47 -2.86
CA LEU A 250 22.41 -3.89 -3.69
C LEU A 250 22.82 -4.83 -4.81
N ARG A 251 23.96 -4.56 -5.48
CA ARG A 251 24.42 -5.37 -6.63
C ARG A 251 24.61 -6.85 -6.29
N TYR A 252 25.17 -7.14 -5.11
CA TYR A 252 25.36 -8.52 -4.64
C TYR A 252 24.01 -9.21 -4.36
N TRP A 253 23.10 -8.50 -3.68
CA TRP A 253 21.82 -9.05 -3.24
C TRP A 253 20.72 -9.03 -4.29
N LEU A 254 20.88 -8.32 -5.41
CA LEU A 254 19.85 -8.16 -6.43
C LEU A 254 19.29 -9.51 -6.90
N TRP A 255 20.14 -10.45 -7.33
CA TRP A 255 19.69 -11.76 -7.82
C TRP A 255 19.01 -12.61 -6.75
N PRO A 256 19.60 -12.81 -5.56
CA PRO A 256 18.90 -13.46 -4.45
C PRO A 256 17.56 -12.81 -4.12
N MET A 257 17.48 -11.47 -4.10
CA MET A 257 16.26 -10.74 -3.82
C MET A 257 15.19 -10.93 -4.89
N VAL A 258 15.57 -10.97 -6.17
CA VAL A 258 14.65 -11.24 -7.29
C VAL A 258 14.11 -12.67 -7.24
N LEU A 259 14.93 -13.64 -6.84
CA LEU A 259 14.44 -15.01 -6.61
C LEU A 259 13.49 -15.07 -5.41
N ILE A 260 13.84 -14.41 -4.31
CA ILE A 260 13.06 -14.45 -3.07
C ILE A 260 11.73 -13.68 -3.19
N ILE A 261 11.62 -12.65 -4.03
CA ILE A 261 10.33 -11.98 -4.27
C ILE A 261 9.39 -12.79 -5.16
N HIS A 262 9.88 -13.51 -6.17
CA HIS A 262 9.03 -14.14 -7.18
C HIS A 262 8.82 -15.65 -7.00
N LEU A 263 9.81 -16.39 -6.48
CA LEU A 263 9.64 -17.83 -6.29
C LEU A 263 8.52 -18.18 -5.30
N PRO A 264 8.31 -17.42 -4.21
CA PRO A 264 7.20 -17.69 -3.31
C PRO A 264 5.80 -17.56 -3.93
N ASP A 265 5.64 -16.89 -5.08
CA ASP A 265 4.36 -16.87 -5.81
C ASP A 265 3.87 -18.28 -6.18
N LEU A 266 4.79 -19.24 -6.31
CA LEU A 266 4.48 -20.66 -6.52
C LEU A 266 3.68 -21.28 -5.37
N VAL A 267 3.72 -20.68 -4.18
CA VAL A 267 2.85 -21.07 -3.07
C VAL A 267 1.39 -20.99 -3.49
N PHE A 268 0.97 -19.94 -4.20
CA PHE A 268 -0.42 -19.81 -4.63
C PHE A 268 -0.78 -20.79 -5.76
N VAL A 269 0.19 -21.19 -6.59
CA VAL A 269 0.00 -22.32 -7.53
C VAL A 269 -0.24 -23.61 -6.76
N TYR A 270 0.56 -23.89 -5.72
CA TYR A 270 0.38 -25.06 -4.87
C TYR A 270 -0.97 -25.03 -4.13
N LEU A 271 -1.31 -23.91 -3.47
CA LEU A 271 -2.53 -23.77 -2.70
C LEU A 271 -3.78 -23.91 -3.58
N SER A 272 -3.76 -23.34 -4.79
CA SER A 272 -4.89 -23.46 -5.71
C SER A 272 -5.04 -24.85 -6.32
N ALA A 273 -3.94 -25.58 -6.53
CA ALA A 273 -3.98 -26.93 -7.09
C ALA A 273 -4.35 -28.01 -6.06
N VAL A 274 -3.86 -27.87 -4.82
CA VAL A 274 -4.05 -28.87 -3.76
C VAL A 274 -5.26 -28.56 -2.88
N GLN A 275 -5.61 -27.28 -2.71
CA GLN A 275 -6.68 -26.80 -1.82
C GLN A 275 -6.62 -27.45 -0.42
N PRO A 276 -5.50 -27.30 0.31
CA PRO A 276 -5.34 -27.95 1.62
C PRO A 276 -6.37 -27.41 2.63
N SER A 277 -6.98 -28.31 3.41
CA SER A 277 -7.93 -27.92 4.47
C SER A 277 -7.27 -27.39 5.74
N SER A 278 -5.95 -27.60 5.89
CA SER A 278 -5.21 -27.18 7.08
C SER A 278 -4.88 -25.69 7.03
N LEU A 279 -5.48 -24.91 7.93
CA LEU A 279 -5.21 -23.49 8.09
C LEU A 279 -3.72 -23.19 8.31
N TRP A 280 -2.99 -24.07 9.00
CA TRP A 280 -1.55 -23.91 9.24
C TRP A 280 -0.73 -23.97 7.96
N VAL A 281 -1.09 -24.86 7.02
CA VAL A 281 -0.40 -24.96 5.72
C VAL A 281 -0.64 -23.70 4.90
N ILE A 282 -1.88 -23.20 4.88
CA ILE A 282 -2.24 -21.97 4.18
C ILE A 282 -1.51 -20.78 4.81
N THR A 283 -1.52 -20.67 6.14
CA THR A 283 -0.84 -19.60 6.88
C THR A 283 0.66 -19.60 6.61
N ALA A 284 1.30 -20.78 6.66
CA ALA A 284 2.72 -20.91 6.38
C ALA A 284 3.05 -20.49 4.94
N GLY A 285 2.23 -20.90 3.97
CA GLY A 285 2.37 -20.48 2.58
C GLY A 285 2.31 -18.97 2.42
N VAL A 286 1.24 -18.34 2.90
CA VAL A 286 1.05 -16.89 2.84
C VAL A 286 2.17 -16.14 3.56
N ALA A 287 2.63 -16.65 4.71
CA ALA A 287 3.75 -16.04 5.42
C ALA A 287 5.06 -16.12 4.63
N VAL A 288 5.34 -17.24 3.95
CA VAL A 288 6.53 -17.39 3.09
C VAL A 288 6.49 -16.42 1.92
N GLU A 289 5.33 -16.28 1.27
CA GLU A 289 5.15 -15.32 0.18
C GLU A 289 5.33 -13.88 0.66
N GLN A 290 4.59 -13.46 1.68
CA GLN A 290 4.68 -12.11 2.21
C GLN A 290 6.09 -11.76 2.73
N PHE A 291 6.78 -12.71 3.36
CA PHE A 291 8.17 -12.54 3.75
C PHE A 291 9.07 -12.31 2.52
N GLY A 292 8.93 -13.15 1.50
CA GLY A 292 9.70 -13.04 0.26
C GLY A 292 9.47 -11.72 -0.46
N TYR A 293 8.21 -11.32 -0.55
CA TYR A 293 7.79 -10.04 -1.11
C TYR A 293 8.40 -8.87 -0.33
N GLY A 294 8.31 -8.86 1.01
CA GLY A 294 8.93 -7.83 1.84
C GLY A 294 10.46 -7.76 1.66
N PHE A 295 11.12 -8.91 1.63
CA PHE A 295 12.56 -9.01 1.47
C PHE A 295 13.02 -8.44 0.13
N GLY A 296 12.46 -8.92 -0.98
CA GLY A 296 12.89 -8.48 -2.31
C GLY A 296 12.35 -7.10 -2.71
N PHE A 297 11.27 -6.62 -2.09
CA PHE A 297 10.80 -5.23 -2.27
C PHE A 297 11.88 -4.22 -1.86
N THR A 298 12.79 -4.59 -0.95
CA THR A 298 13.96 -3.78 -0.60
C THR A 298 14.83 -3.49 -1.83
N ALA A 299 15.05 -4.47 -2.71
CA ALA A 299 15.86 -4.26 -3.92
C ALA A 299 15.23 -3.20 -4.83
N TYR A 300 13.91 -3.28 -5.00
CA TYR A 300 13.14 -2.34 -5.80
C TYR A 300 13.24 -0.92 -5.24
N MET A 301 13.03 -0.75 -3.94
CA MET A 301 13.14 0.55 -3.26
C MET A 301 14.56 1.14 -3.35
N MET A 302 15.58 0.31 -3.15
CA MET A 302 16.97 0.75 -3.27
C MET A 302 17.33 1.14 -4.70
N TYR A 303 16.81 0.43 -5.71
CA TYR A 303 16.99 0.81 -7.10
C TYR A 303 16.33 2.16 -7.43
N MET A 304 15.13 2.43 -6.90
CA MET A 304 14.50 3.75 -7.04
C MET A 304 15.37 4.86 -6.44
N ILE A 305 15.93 4.64 -5.24
CA ILE A 305 16.84 5.59 -4.60
C ILE A 305 18.09 5.81 -5.46
N TYR A 306 18.67 4.74 -6.01
CA TYR A 306 19.84 4.80 -6.89
C TYR A 306 19.57 5.68 -8.12
N VAL A 307 18.49 5.39 -8.85
CA VAL A 307 18.14 6.12 -10.07
C VAL A 307 17.78 7.58 -9.77
N SER A 308 17.26 7.86 -8.58
CA SER A 308 16.86 9.21 -8.19
C SER A 308 18.03 10.13 -7.85
N ARG A 309 19.26 9.61 -7.69
CA ARG A 309 20.45 10.44 -7.42
C ARG A 309 20.69 11.50 -8.51
N GLY A 310 21.38 12.57 -8.12
CA GLY A 310 21.71 13.71 -8.98
C GLY A 310 21.02 15.01 -8.55
N SER A 311 21.00 16.00 -9.45
CA SER A 311 20.23 17.23 -9.24
C SER A 311 18.73 16.90 -9.19
N HIS A 312 18.01 17.45 -8.21
CA HIS A 312 16.57 17.23 -7.97
C HIS A 312 16.18 15.81 -7.48
N SER A 313 17.00 15.20 -6.62
CA SER A 313 16.79 13.82 -6.16
C SER A 313 15.41 13.54 -5.54
N THR A 314 14.90 14.46 -4.73
CA THR A 314 13.57 14.34 -4.11
C THR A 314 12.45 14.27 -5.15
N ALA A 315 12.53 15.10 -6.20
CA ALA A 315 11.52 15.13 -7.25
C ALA A 315 11.61 13.90 -8.16
N HIS A 316 12.82 13.46 -8.52
CA HIS A 316 13.02 12.21 -9.26
C HIS A 316 12.48 11.00 -8.48
N TYR A 317 12.72 10.95 -7.17
CA TYR A 317 12.19 9.90 -6.32
C TYR A 317 10.65 9.89 -6.30
N ALA A 318 10.03 11.07 -6.20
CA ALA A 318 8.58 11.20 -6.30
C ALA A 318 8.05 10.67 -7.64
N LEU A 319 8.71 10.97 -8.77
CA LEU A 319 8.33 10.43 -10.08
C LEU A 319 8.45 8.90 -10.14
N CYS A 320 9.55 8.34 -9.63
CA CYS A 320 9.72 6.88 -9.52
C CYS A 320 8.59 6.24 -8.70
N THR A 321 8.17 6.86 -7.59
CA THR A 321 7.03 6.34 -6.80
C THR A 321 5.70 6.40 -7.57
N GLY A 322 5.50 7.41 -8.43
CA GLY A 322 4.36 7.50 -9.33
C GLY A 322 4.32 6.34 -10.34
N PHE A 323 5.44 6.05 -10.99
CA PHE A 323 5.57 4.91 -11.90
C PHE A 323 5.39 3.57 -11.19
N MET A 324 5.97 3.41 -9.99
CA MET A 324 5.74 2.22 -9.16
C MET A 324 4.25 1.99 -8.91
N ALA A 325 3.53 3.04 -8.50
CA ALA A 325 2.11 2.92 -8.20
C ALA A 325 1.29 2.60 -9.46
N MET A 326 1.67 3.14 -10.61
CA MET A 326 1.08 2.79 -11.91
C MET A 326 1.33 1.32 -12.28
N GLY A 327 2.57 0.83 -12.08
CA GLY A 327 2.96 -0.57 -12.29
C GLY A 327 2.19 -1.55 -11.41
N MET A 328 1.70 -1.12 -10.25
CA MET A 328 0.80 -1.92 -9.40
C MET A 328 -0.67 -1.78 -9.80
N MET A 329 -1.10 -0.56 -10.16
CA MET A 329 -2.50 -0.26 -10.41
C MET A 329 -3.01 -0.88 -11.70
N LEU A 330 -2.29 -0.73 -12.83
CA LEU A 330 -2.77 -1.18 -14.13
C LEU A 330 -2.92 -2.70 -14.21
N PRO A 331 -1.94 -3.52 -13.81
CA PRO A 331 -2.11 -4.97 -13.83
C PRO A 331 -3.15 -5.42 -12.80
N GLY A 332 -3.20 -4.77 -11.64
CA GLY A 332 -4.21 -5.04 -10.62
C GLY A 332 -5.64 -4.83 -11.10
N MET A 333 -5.90 -3.83 -11.96
CA MET A 333 -7.23 -3.61 -12.56
C MET A 333 -7.64 -4.73 -13.51
N ALA A 334 -6.68 -5.31 -14.25
CA ALA A 334 -6.95 -6.41 -15.18
C ALA A 334 -7.06 -7.78 -14.48
N SER A 335 -6.49 -7.92 -13.28
CA SER A 335 -6.35 -9.21 -12.57
C SER A 335 -7.65 -10.01 -12.44
N GLY A 336 -8.76 -9.38 -12.00
CA GLY A 336 -10.04 -10.05 -11.86
C GLY A 336 -10.65 -10.52 -13.18
N TRP A 337 -10.48 -9.74 -14.26
CA TRP A 337 -10.91 -10.16 -15.60
C TRP A 337 -10.09 -11.34 -16.09
N ILE A 338 -8.76 -11.30 -15.96
CA ILE A 338 -7.87 -12.41 -16.34
C ILE A 338 -8.20 -13.68 -15.53
N GLN A 339 -8.39 -13.53 -14.22
CA GLN A 339 -8.76 -14.63 -13.32
C GLN A 339 -10.08 -15.28 -13.76
N SER A 340 -11.09 -14.48 -14.13
CA SER A 340 -12.38 -15.01 -14.59
C SER A 340 -12.31 -15.85 -15.87
N GLN A 341 -11.29 -15.62 -16.71
CA GLN A 341 -11.08 -16.37 -17.96
C GLN A 341 -10.24 -17.63 -17.75
N LEU A 342 -9.26 -17.58 -16.85
CA LEU A 342 -8.27 -18.66 -16.67
C LEU A 342 -8.65 -19.65 -15.54
N GLY A 343 -9.45 -19.20 -14.56
CA GLY A 343 -9.63 -19.88 -13.28
C GLY A 343 -8.40 -19.72 -12.37
N TYR A 344 -8.54 -20.02 -11.07
CA TYR A 344 -7.49 -19.74 -10.06
C TYR A 344 -6.15 -20.41 -10.36
N VAL A 345 -6.13 -21.71 -10.66
CA VAL A 345 -4.87 -22.46 -10.88
C VAL A 345 -4.06 -21.87 -12.03
N ASN A 346 -4.68 -21.72 -13.20
CA ASN A 346 -4.00 -21.16 -14.38
C ASN A 346 -3.70 -19.67 -14.20
N PHE A 347 -4.52 -18.93 -13.44
CA PHE A 347 -4.23 -17.54 -13.10
C PHE A 347 -2.95 -17.42 -12.28
N PHE A 348 -2.73 -18.26 -11.26
CA PHE A 348 -1.49 -18.20 -10.48
C PHE A 348 -0.27 -18.68 -11.28
N VAL A 349 -0.44 -19.63 -12.20
CA VAL A 349 0.62 -19.99 -13.16
C VAL A 349 0.94 -18.79 -14.06
N TRP A 350 -0.08 -18.08 -14.56
CA TRP A 350 0.09 -16.86 -15.34
C TRP A 350 0.82 -15.77 -14.57
N VAL A 351 0.43 -15.54 -13.30
CA VAL A 351 1.12 -14.61 -12.39
C VAL A 351 2.60 -14.95 -12.30
N PHE A 352 2.94 -16.23 -12.09
CA PHE A 352 4.33 -16.67 -12.03
C PHE A 352 5.07 -16.43 -13.35
N LEU A 353 4.45 -16.71 -14.51
CA LEU A 353 5.03 -16.38 -15.81
C LEU A 353 5.21 -14.87 -16.01
N ALA A 354 4.30 -14.05 -15.48
CA ALA A 354 4.38 -12.61 -15.51
C ALA A 354 5.54 -12.04 -14.66
N THR A 355 6.25 -12.86 -13.89
CA THR A 355 7.50 -12.48 -13.20
C THR A 355 8.73 -12.49 -14.13
N ILE A 356 8.68 -13.18 -15.29
CA ILE A 356 9.79 -13.32 -16.23
C ILE A 356 10.41 -11.96 -16.64
N PRO A 357 9.61 -10.92 -16.98
CA PRO A 357 10.16 -9.60 -17.28
C PRO A 357 11.03 -9.03 -16.16
N SER A 358 10.70 -9.31 -14.90
CA SER A 358 11.46 -8.86 -13.74
C SER A 358 12.87 -9.45 -13.71
N PHE A 359 13.02 -10.74 -14.00
CA PHE A 359 14.32 -11.41 -14.11
C PHE A 359 15.17 -10.85 -15.26
N ILE A 360 14.55 -10.59 -16.41
CA ILE A 360 15.22 -10.00 -17.57
C ILE A 360 15.73 -8.59 -17.20
N LEU A 361 14.87 -7.76 -16.60
CA LEU A 361 15.24 -6.40 -16.22
C LEU A 361 16.31 -6.38 -15.13
N ALA A 362 16.25 -7.28 -14.14
CA ALA A 362 17.30 -7.41 -13.13
C ALA A 362 18.68 -7.76 -13.73
N ARG A 363 18.71 -8.46 -14.88
CA ARG A 363 19.97 -8.73 -15.62
C ARG A 363 20.48 -7.50 -16.37
N LEU A 364 19.58 -6.71 -16.95
CA LEU A 364 19.91 -5.57 -17.81
C LEU A 364 20.27 -4.31 -17.00
N VAL A 365 19.72 -4.17 -15.80
CA VAL A 365 20.01 -3.04 -14.91
C VAL A 365 21.48 -3.03 -14.50
N THR A 366 22.13 -1.87 -14.68
CA THR A 366 23.50 -1.63 -14.22
C THR A 366 23.49 -0.87 -12.89
N ILE A 367 24.06 -1.49 -11.86
CA ILE A 367 24.16 -0.92 -10.51
C ILE A 367 25.63 -0.81 -10.14
N ASP A 368 26.00 0.34 -9.58
CA ASP A 368 27.30 0.56 -8.94
C ASP A 368 27.53 -0.51 -7.84
N PRO A 369 28.64 -1.27 -7.88
CA PRO A 369 28.98 -2.25 -6.85
C PRO A 369 29.02 -1.73 -5.41
N GLU A 370 29.31 -0.44 -5.21
CA GLU A 370 29.42 0.15 -3.87
C GLU A 370 28.08 0.66 -3.33
N PHE A 371 27.05 0.74 -4.19
CA PHE A 371 25.76 1.27 -3.79
C PHE A 371 25.06 0.38 -2.73
N GLY A 372 24.72 1.00 -1.60
CA GLY A 372 23.98 0.37 -0.50
C GLY A 372 24.83 -0.26 0.60
N LYS A 373 26.17 -0.24 0.51
CA LYS A 373 27.04 -0.71 1.59
C LYS A 373 27.14 0.32 2.73
N LYS A 374 27.11 -0.15 3.97
CA LYS A 374 27.25 0.69 5.18
C LYS A 374 28.70 1.21 5.27
N GLY A 375 28.89 2.53 5.25
CA GLY A 375 30.18 3.19 5.46
C GLY A 375 30.75 4.01 4.29
N ILE A 376 30.02 4.13 3.16
CA ILE A 376 30.45 4.92 1.98
C ILE A 376 29.34 5.87 1.48
N SER A 377 28.21 5.99 2.20
CA SER A 377 27.09 6.87 1.82
C SER A 377 27.20 8.28 2.38
#